data_AF-A0A2V3HYE9-F1
#
_entry.id   AF-A0A2V3HYE9-F1
#
_cell.length_a   1.000
_cell.length_b   1.000
_cell.length_c   1.000
_cell.angle_alpha   90.00
_cell.angle_beta   90.00
_cell.angle_gamma   90.00
#
_symmetry.space_group_name_H-M   'P 1'
#
loop_
_entity.id
_entity.type
_entity.pdbx_description
1 polymer ?
#
loop_
_entity_poly.entity_id
_entity_poly.type
_entity_poly.pdbx_seq_one_letter_code
_entity_poly.pdbx_strand_id
1 'polypeptide(L)' 'MSEEHGLTIGEAPPPVSHAELRERQQALMTHLPTDALLLIVNNPEAIRSRDVEYPYRANSDMLYLVGWDEPNAVACL' A
#
# COMPACT_ATOMS: atom_id res chain seq x y z
N MET A 1 1.39 -6.46 41.60
CA MET A 1 2.59 -5.60 41.62
C MET A 1 3.76 -6.50 41.27
N SER A 2 4.25 -6.64 40.04
CA SER A 2 4.21 -5.78 38.85
C SER A 2 4.58 -6.68 37.67
N GLU A 3 3.75 -6.74 36.62
CA GLU A 3 4.11 -7.38 35.34
C GLU A 3 3.92 -6.35 34.23
N GLU A 4 4.87 -5.43 34.12
CA GLU A 4 5.00 -4.51 32.98
C GLU A 4 5.99 -5.14 32.00
N HIS A 5 5.65 -6.32 31.46
CA HIS A 5 6.31 -6.85 30.26
C HIS A 5 5.44 -6.47 29.07
N GLY A 6 5.71 -5.33 28.45
CA GLY A 6 5.00 -4.96 27.24
C GLY A 6 5.53 -3.65 26.70
N LEU A 7 6.16 -3.69 25.52
CA LEU A 7 6.50 -2.50 24.76
C LEU A 7 5.22 -1.67 24.58
N THR A 8 5.14 -0.50 25.23
CA THR A 8 4.08 0.47 24.95
C THR A 8 4.25 0.91 23.50
N ILE A 9 3.43 0.37 22.59
CA ILE A 9 3.39 0.85 21.22
C ILE A 9 2.87 2.29 21.27
N GLY A 10 3.63 3.22 20.69
CA GLY A 10 3.26 4.63 20.62
C GLY A 10 1.98 4.86 19.81
N GLU A 11 1.52 6.11 19.79
CA GLU A 11 0.36 6.48 18.97
C GLU A 11 0.63 6.18 17.48
N ALA A 12 -0.37 5.62 16.81
CA ALA A 12 -0.27 5.33 15.38
C ALA A 12 -0.13 6.64 14.59
N PRO A 13 0.64 6.66 13.50
CA PRO A 13 0.74 7.84 12.65
C PRO A 13 -0.63 8.16 12.03
N PRO A 14 -0.90 9.44 11.74
CA PRO A 14 -2.10 9.82 11.00
C PRO A 14 -2.09 9.18 9.60
N PRO A 15 -3.27 8.92 9.01
CA PRO A 15 -3.37 8.38 7.66
C PRO A 15 -2.78 9.35 6.64
N VAL A 16 -2.22 8.81 5.56
CA VAL A 16 -1.66 9.60 4.45
C VAL A 16 -2.78 10.38 3.78
N SER A 17 -2.56 11.67 3.54
CA SER A 17 -3.56 12.53 2.91
C SER A 17 -3.64 12.30 1.40
N HIS A 18 -4.82 12.53 0.80
CA HIS A 18 -4.96 12.49 -0.66
C HIS A 18 -4.09 13.54 -1.38
N ALA A 19 -3.73 14.64 -0.73
CA ALA A 19 -2.85 15.65 -1.30
C ALA A 19 -1.42 15.09 -1.45
N GLU A 20 -0.92 14.43 -0.42
CA GLU A 20 0.40 13.80 -0.45
C GLU A 20 0.49 12.65 -1.46
N LEU A 21 -0.56 11.82 -1.58
CA LEU A 21 -0.61 10.78 -2.62
C LEU A 21 -0.51 11.38 -4.04
N ARG A 22 -1.21 12.48 -4.31
CA ARG A 22 -1.13 13.18 -5.60
C ARG A 22 0.25 13.78 -5.84
N GLU A 23 0.89 14.34 -4.82
CA GLU A 23 2.25 14.87 -4.93
C GLU A 23 3.25 13.78 -5.30
N ARG A 24 3.17 12.61 -4.64
CA ARG A 24 4.01 11.44 -4.96
C ARG A 24 3.78 10.94 -6.39
N GLN A 25 2.52 10.85 -6.83
CA GLN A 25 2.17 10.50 -8.20
C GLN A 25 2.77 11.51 -9.19
N GLN A 26 2.57 12.81 -8.98
CA GLN A 26 3.11 13.86 -9.83
C GLN A 26 4.63 13.79 -9.93
N ALA A 27 5.32 13.65 -8.79
CA ALA A 27 6.77 13.50 -8.76
C ALA A 27 7.25 12.32 -9.60
N LEU A 28 6.59 11.16 -9.48
CA LEU A 28 6.89 10.00 -10.32
C LEU A 28 6.66 10.28 -11.82
N MET A 29 5.51 10.87 -12.18
CA MET A 29 5.16 11.14 -13.58
C MET A 29 6.12 12.12 -14.26
N THR A 30 6.78 13.01 -13.51
CA THR A 30 7.81 13.92 -14.10
C THR A 30 9.02 13.18 -14.67
N HIS A 31 9.25 11.93 -14.26
CA HIS A 31 10.31 11.09 -14.80
C HIS A 31 9.88 10.29 -16.03
N LEU A 32 8.59 10.27 -16.35
CA LEU A 32 8.05 9.52 -17.48
C LEU A 32 7.91 10.42 -18.72
N PRO A 33 8.00 9.85 -19.94
CA PRO A 33 7.65 10.56 -21.17
C PRO A 33 6.21 11.09 -21.16
N THR A 34 5.95 12.17 -21.88
CA THR A 34 4.63 12.83 -21.95
C THR A 34 3.49 11.90 -22.40
N ASP A 35 3.78 10.88 -23.20
CA ASP A 35 2.79 9.91 -23.72
C ASP A 35 2.97 8.50 -23.12
N ALA A 36 3.40 8.42 -21.85
CA ALA A 36 3.52 7.16 -21.13
C ALA A 36 2.26 6.86 -20.29
N LEU A 37 1.98 5.57 -20.10
CA LEU A 37 0.97 5.06 -19.18
C LEU A 37 1.66 4.18 -18.14
N LEU A 38 1.45 4.47 -16.86
CA LEU A 38 1.93 3.63 -15.77
C LEU A 38 0.78 2.73 -15.29
N LEU A 39 1.03 1.42 -15.30
CA LEU A 39 0.11 0.42 -14.77
C LEU A 39 0.73 -0.24 -13.54
N ILE A 40 0.05 -0.16 -12.40
CA ILE A 40 0.44 -0.84 -11.17
C ILE A 40 -0.61 -1.90 -10.88
N VAL A 41 -0.21 -3.17 -10.94
CA VAL A 41 -1.08 -4.30 -10.64
C VAL A 41 -0.88 -4.69 -9.18
N ASN A 42 -1.99 -4.84 -8.45
CA ASN A 42 -1.92 -5.26 -7.05
C ASN A 42 -1.51 -6.73 -6.93
N ASN A 43 -1.06 -7.12 -5.74
CA ASN A 43 -0.77 -8.52 -5.47
C ASN A 43 -2.08 -9.34 -5.49
N PRO A 44 -2.04 -10.60 -5.95
CA PRO A 44 -3.15 -11.52 -5.75
C PRO A 44 -3.19 -11.99 -4.28
N GLU A 45 -4.33 -12.53 -3.88
CA GLU A 45 -4.44 -13.27 -2.62
C GLU A 45 -3.57 -14.54 -2.66
N ALA A 46 -2.90 -14.84 -1.55
CA ALA A 46 -1.97 -15.95 -1.45
C ALA A 46 -2.55 -17.09 -0.60
N ILE A 47 -2.61 -18.29 -1.17
CA ILE A 47 -3.12 -19.47 -0.50
C ILE A 47 -1.99 -20.17 0.25
N ARG A 48 -2.16 -20.42 1.55
CA ARG A 48 -1.19 -21.14 2.39
C ARG A 48 -1.39 -22.65 2.32
N SER A 49 -2.64 -23.10 2.40
CA SER A 49 -3.06 -24.49 2.21
C SER A 49 -4.48 -24.52 1.65
N ARG A 50 -4.99 -25.69 1.26
CA ARG A 50 -6.27 -25.83 0.51
C ARG A 50 -7.45 -25.03 1.09
N ASP A 51 -7.49 -24.86 2.41
CA ASP A 51 -8.58 -24.19 3.13
C ASP A 51 -8.10 -23.00 3.98
N VAL A 52 -6.84 -22.53 3.81
CA VAL A 52 -6.26 -21.44 4.61
C VAL A 52 -5.50 -20.47 3.71
N GLU A 53 -5.89 -19.19 3.79
CA GLU A 53 -5.23 -18.09 3.12
C GLU A 53 -4.19 -17.41 4.03
N TYR A 54 -3.17 -16.81 3.42
CA TYR A 54 -2.33 -15.85 4.13
C TYR A 54 -3.09 -14.53 4.29
N PRO A 55 -2.83 -13.74 5.36
CA PRO A 55 -3.31 -12.36 5.42
C PRO A 55 -2.91 -11.61 4.15
N TYR A 56 -3.88 -10.96 3.53
CA TYR A 56 -3.64 -10.22 2.30
C TYR A 56 -2.63 -9.09 2.54
N ARG A 57 -1.76 -8.88 1.55
CA ARG A 57 -0.80 -7.77 1.54
C ARG A 57 -0.73 -7.18 0.14
N ALA A 58 -1.20 -5.94 0.01
CA ALA A 58 -1.07 -5.17 -1.21
C ALA A 58 0.39 -4.91 -1.62
N ASN A 59 0.56 -4.64 -2.90
CA ASN A 59 1.83 -4.20 -3.49
C ASN A 59 2.27 -2.89 -2.83
N SER A 60 3.56 -2.80 -2.49
CA SER A 60 4.14 -1.60 -1.87
C SER A 60 3.95 -0.34 -2.71
N ASP A 61 4.05 -0.43 -4.04
CA ASP A 61 3.84 0.71 -4.93
C ASP A 61 2.38 1.15 -4.94
N MET A 62 1.44 0.19 -4.89
CA MET A 62 0.01 0.48 -4.75
C MET A 62 -0.29 1.23 -3.46
N LEU A 63 0.26 0.75 -2.33
CA LEU A 63 0.09 1.40 -1.03
C LEU A 63 0.74 2.79 -1.00
N TYR A 64 1.93 2.94 -1.57
CA TYR A 64 2.70 4.18 -1.49
C TYR A 64 2.11 5.30 -2.37
N LEU A 65 1.67 4.96 -3.58
CA LEU A 65 1.22 5.94 -4.58
C LEU A 65 -0.29 6.13 -4.56
N VAL A 66 -1.07 5.10 -4.24
CA VAL A 66 -2.53 5.11 -4.33
C VAL A 66 -3.20 4.95 -2.97
N GLY A 67 -2.52 4.31 -2.01
CA GLY A 67 -3.09 4.02 -0.69
C GLY A 67 -4.14 2.90 -0.71
N TRP A 68 -4.20 2.11 -1.78
CA TRP A 68 -5.19 1.04 -1.94
C TRP A 68 -4.66 -0.29 -1.41
N ASP A 69 -5.36 -0.87 -0.43
CA ASP A 69 -4.93 -2.04 0.33
C ASP A 69 -5.82 -3.28 0.15
N GLU A 70 -6.75 -3.25 -0.82
CA GLU A 70 -7.63 -4.37 -1.16
C GLU A 70 -7.15 -5.13 -2.42
N PRO A 71 -7.41 -6.45 -2.53
CA PRO A 71 -6.98 -7.27 -3.67
C PRO A 71 -7.71 -6.93 -4.98
N ASN A 72 -7.28 -7.56 -6.08
CA ASN A 72 -7.94 -7.50 -7.39
C ASN A 72 -8.07 -6.08 -7.98
N ALA A 73 -7.03 -5.26 -7.81
CA ALA A 73 -7.01 -3.88 -8.28
C ALA A 73 -5.86 -3.60 -9.26
N VAL A 74 -6.09 -2.64 -10.16
CA VAL A 74 -5.07 -2.05 -11.03
C VAL A 74 -5.21 -0.53 -10.95
N ALA A 75 -4.09 0.15 -10.72
CA ALA A 75 -4.01 1.59 -10.81
C ALA A 75 -3.42 2.00 -12.17
N CYS A 76 -4.05 3.00 -12.78
CA CYS A 76 -3.63 3.59 -14.04
C CYS A 76 -3.32 5.07 -13.78
N LEU A 77 -2.09 5.47 -14.07
CA LEU A 77 -1.61 6.86 -13.95
C LEU A 77 -1.14 7.34 -15.32
#